data_AF-A0A6P2B6E8-F1
#
_entry.id   AF-A0A6P2B6E8-F1
#
_cell.length_a   1.000
_cell.length_b   1.000
_cell.length_c   1.000
_cell.angle_alpha   90.00
_cell.angle_beta   90.00
_cell.angle_gamma   90.00
#
_symmetry.space_group_name_H-M   'P 1'
#
loop_
_entity.id
_entity.type
_entity.pdbx_description
1 polymer ?
#
loop_
_entity_poly.entity_id
_entity_poly.type
_entity_poly.pdbx_seq_one_letter_code
_entity_poly.pdbx_strand_id
1 'polypeptide(L)'
;MSNAKQQAESEPTPEFNQRCIAVLRRWEGGDLPFKEALAQLTTLSQRADAAGETVNQGRAEQLLAYIQHYRGNLDESIYHNKRARTLYHRAGNLRRVGIIDLNQGENYRFKGDFIHAQHLYQSAQRISEKLEDTGSLTLATVNEGLILLAMGDNAAAYRAFQKGLALAAQYPQDNEIQQQTYRRLMSEIRHGLAVIYLRENNVAGAWEEATSALKLAERTGDAILSGYAYRTIGEVLTALDQPPEGDYSADPDDYFRAALDSFRSLDAEAEIARTMYAQALSLAARGRRNTAARKLQHVMIMFERLGMVDDANRAAQAQRDVT
;
A
#
# COMPACT_ATOMS: atom_id res chain seq x y z
N MET A 1 28.01 25.32 12.25
CA MET A 1 26.66 25.15 12.86
C MET A 1 26.27 23.70 12.63
N SER A 2 25.90 22.98 13.69
CA SER A 2 25.91 21.51 13.70
C SER A 2 24.83 20.88 12.82
N ASN A 3 25.11 19.68 12.31
CA ASN A 3 24.23 18.83 11.50
C ASN A 3 22.81 18.72 12.11
N ALA A 4 22.71 18.69 13.44
CA ALA A 4 21.44 18.64 14.18
C ALA A 4 20.55 19.89 14.00
N LYS A 5 21.14 21.10 13.88
CA LYS A 5 20.38 22.34 13.66
C LYS A 5 19.83 22.39 12.23
N GLN A 6 20.64 21.97 11.26
CA GLN A 6 20.24 21.87 9.86
C GLN A 6 19.19 20.78 9.63
N GLN A 7 19.27 19.68 10.40
CA GLN A 7 18.27 18.60 10.40
C GLN A 7 16.95 19.03 11.04
N ALA A 8 16.99 19.81 12.12
CA ALA A 8 15.79 20.39 12.74
C ALA A 8 15.08 21.42 11.84
N GLU A 9 15.83 22.23 11.11
CA GLU A 9 15.29 23.20 10.13
C GLU A 9 14.72 22.53 8.87
N SER A 10 15.10 21.27 8.62
CA SER A 10 14.62 20.48 7.47
C SER A 10 13.32 19.72 7.74
N GLU A 11 12.85 19.67 8.99
CA GLU A 11 11.63 18.97 9.41
C GLU A 11 10.46 19.94 9.69
N PRO A 12 9.20 19.51 9.50
CA PRO A 12 8.06 20.36 9.82
C PRO A 12 8.05 20.70 11.30
N THR A 13 7.60 21.90 11.65
CA THR A 13 7.53 22.30 13.06
C THR A 13 6.61 21.36 13.83
N PRO A 14 6.93 21.01 15.10
CA PRO A 14 6.12 20.06 15.87
C PRO A 14 4.64 20.45 15.94
N GLU A 15 4.36 21.74 16.13
CA GLU A 15 2.99 22.27 16.22
C GLU A 15 2.25 22.13 14.89
N PHE A 16 2.92 22.42 13.77
CA PHE A 16 2.32 22.27 12.44
C PHE A 16 2.07 20.80 12.12
N ASN A 17 3.03 19.93 12.41
CA ASN A 17 2.90 18.50 12.21
C ASN A 17 1.77 17.91 13.06
N GLN A 18 1.59 18.37 14.30
CA GLN A 18 0.50 17.94 15.16
C GLN A 18 -0.87 18.33 14.60
N ARG A 19 -1.01 19.55 14.05
CA ARG A 19 -2.24 19.97 13.37
C ARG A 19 -2.54 19.10 12.15
N CYS A 20 -1.54 18.85 11.33
CA CYS A 20 -1.63 17.96 10.17
C CYS A 20 -2.07 16.53 10.57
N ILE A 21 -1.44 15.95 11.60
CA ILE A 21 -1.78 14.62 12.11
C ILE A 21 -3.18 14.59 12.72
N ALA A 22 -3.63 15.66 13.38
CA ALA A 22 -4.98 15.74 13.93
C ALA A 22 -6.06 15.69 12.83
N VAL A 23 -5.84 16.39 11.70
CA VAL A 23 -6.73 16.30 10.54
C VAL A 23 -6.75 14.87 9.99
N LEU A 24 -5.57 14.26 9.83
CA LEU A 24 -5.44 12.91 9.33
C LEU A 24 -6.17 11.89 10.20
N ARG A 25 -5.92 11.89 11.52
CA ARG A 25 -6.54 10.94 12.46
C ARG A 25 -8.05 11.06 12.50
N ARG A 26 -8.59 12.28 12.43
CA ARG A 26 -10.05 12.48 12.38
C ARG A 26 -10.65 11.97 11.07
N TRP A 27 -9.94 12.12 9.96
CA TRP A 27 -10.37 11.54 8.69
C TRP A 27 -10.30 10.01 8.71
N GLU A 28 -9.18 9.43 9.17
CA GLU A 28 -9.02 7.97 9.32
C GLU A 28 -10.04 7.37 10.31
N GLY A 29 -10.44 8.12 11.33
CA GLY A 29 -11.47 7.71 12.29
C GLY A 29 -12.91 7.92 11.82
N GLY A 30 -13.14 8.53 10.65
CA GLY A 30 -14.48 8.82 10.11
C GLY A 30 -15.16 10.07 10.70
N ASP A 31 -14.53 10.76 11.65
CA ASP A 31 -15.03 11.98 12.31
C ASP A 31 -14.91 13.25 11.45
N LEU A 32 -14.21 13.16 10.31
CA LEU A 32 -13.99 14.28 9.40
C LEU A 32 -14.24 13.85 7.96
N PRO A 33 -15.28 14.38 7.29
CA PRO A 33 -15.54 14.07 5.89
C PRO A 33 -14.36 14.38 4.99
N PHE A 34 -14.14 13.54 3.97
CA PHE A 34 -13.02 13.67 3.02
C PHE A 34 -12.86 15.10 2.45
N LYS A 35 -13.95 15.72 1.99
CA LYS A 35 -13.91 17.10 1.45
C LYS A 35 -13.44 18.12 2.48
N GLU A 36 -13.83 17.96 3.73
CA GLU A 36 -13.43 18.86 4.81
C GLU A 36 -11.96 18.64 5.23
N ALA A 37 -11.51 17.38 5.25
CA ALA A 37 -10.10 17.04 5.48
C ALA A 37 -9.20 17.69 4.41
N LEU A 38 -9.58 17.58 3.13
CA LEU A 38 -8.89 18.24 2.03
C LEU A 38 -8.89 19.77 2.20
N ALA A 39 -10.04 20.38 2.52
CA ALA A 39 -10.13 21.82 2.71
C ALA A 39 -9.23 22.32 3.86
N GLN A 40 -9.18 21.59 4.98
CA GLN A 40 -8.33 21.94 6.12
C GLN A 40 -6.84 21.81 5.78
N LEU A 41 -6.41 20.71 5.16
CA LEU A 41 -5.02 20.54 4.74
C LEU A 41 -4.61 21.54 3.65
N THR A 42 -5.50 21.86 2.72
CA THR A 42 -5.27 22.89 1.70
C THR A 42 -5.06 24.26 2.35
N THR A 43 -5.90 24.60 3.33
CA THR A 43 -5.75 25.85 4.10
C THR A 43 -4.43 25.88 4.87
N LEU A 44 -4.01 24.75 5.47
CA LEU A 44 -2.71 24.65 6.14
C LEU A 44 -1.55 24.83 5.15
N SER A 45 -1.63 24.22 3.96
CA SER A 45 -0.63 24.38 2.89
C SER A 45 -0.52 25.84 2.45
N GLN A 46 -1.64 26.50 2.16
CA GLN A 46 -1.68 27.90 1.73
C GLN A 46 -1.13 28.87 2.79
N ARG A 47 -1.42 28.62 4.07
CA ARG A 47 -0.89 29.44 5.16
C ARG A 47 0.62 29.27 5.31
N ALA A 48 1.12 28.04 5.23
CA ALA A 48 2.56 27.77 5.28
C ALA A 48 3.29 28.42 4.09
N ASP A 49 2.68 28.37 2.89
CA ASP A 49 3.18 29.04 1.68
C ASP A 49 3.29 30.56 1.88
N ALA A 50 2.22 31.20 2.35
CA ALA A 50 2.18 32.63 2.61
C ALA A 50 3.17 33.08 3.70
N ALA A 51 3.51 32.18 4.64
CA ALA A 51 4.50 32.42 5.68
C ALA A 51 5.95 32.07 5.24
N GLY A 52 6.14 31.55 4.02
CA GLY A 52 7.45 31.10 3.53
C GLY A 52 7.95 29.80 4.18
N GLU A 53 7.09 29.07 4.90
CA GLU A 53 7.41 27.85 5.64
C GLU A 53 7.42 26.62 4.71
N THR A 54 8.45 26.52 3.88
CA THR A 54 8.59 25.52 2.80
C THR A 54 8.36 24.07 3.28
N VAL A 55 8.93 23.68 4.42
CA VAL A 55 8.82 22.31 4.94
C VAL A 55 7.43 21.99 5.50
N ASN A 56 6.80 22.98 6.15
CA ASN A 56 5.42 22.86 6.64
C ASN A 56 4.45 22.72 5.46
N GLN A 57 4.59 23.54 4.43
CA GLN A 57 3.81 23.39 3.20
C GLN A 57 4.01 21.98 2.61
N GLY A 58 5.25 21.51 2.53
CA GLY A 58 5.56 20.16 2.05
C GLY A 58 4.84 19.06 2.85
N ARG A 59 4.69 19.24 4.17
CA ARG A 59 3.97 18.29 5.03
C ARG A 59 2.47 18.27 4.76
N ALA A 60 1.85 19.43 4.56
CA ALA A 60 0.44 19.49 4.21
C ALA A 60 0.19 18.88 2.82
N GLU A 61 1.02 19.18 1.83
CA GLU A 61 0.97 18.57 0.49
C GLU A 61 1.16 17.05 0.54
N GLN A 62 2.10 16.54 1.36
CA GLN A 62 2.27 15.11 1.57
C GLN A 62 0.98 14.44 2.08
N LEU A 63 0.28 15.07 3.04
CA LEU A 63 -0.95 14.49 3.58
C LEU A 63 -2.15 14.61 2.63
N LEU A 64 -2.22 15.69 1.84
CA LEU A 64 -3.19 15.77 0.75
C LEU A 64 -3.00 14.61 -0.21
N ALA A 65 -1.76 14.32 -0.58
CA ALA A 65 -1.45 13.19 -1.45
C ALA A 65 -1.88 11.84 -0.85
N TYR A 66 -1.57 11.62 0.43
CA TYR A 66 -1.95 10.41 1.16
C TYR A 66 -3.48 10.19 1.14
N ILE A 67 -4.27 11.20 1.52
CA ILE A 67 -5.73 11.06 1.59
C ILE A 67 -6.32 10.84 0.18
N GLN A 68 -5.78 11.53 -0.83
CA GLN A 68 -6.19 11.33 -2.23
C GLN A 68 -5.89 9.91 -2.72
N HIS A 69 -4.74 9.33 -2.34
CA HIS A 69 -4.37 7.96 -2.69
C HIS A 69 -5.39 6.94 -2.17
N TYR A 70 -5.78 7.04 -0.90
CA TYR A 70 -6.77 6.12 -0.30
C TYR A 70 -8.14 6.20 -0.98
N ARG A 71 -8.59 7.41 -1.32
CA ARG A 71 -9.81 7.59 -2.13
C ARG A 71 -9.65 7.16 -3.58
N GLY A 72 -8.48 6.71 -3.98
CA GLY A 72 -8.18 6.26 -5.35
C GLY A 72 -8.09 7.40 -6.36
N ASN A 73 -7.96 8.64 -5.90
CA ASN A 73 -7.72 9.81 -6.75
C ASN A 73 -6.21 9.89 -7.07
N LEU A 74 -5.72 8.91 -7.84
CA LEU A 74 -4.29 8.68 -8.05
C LEU A 74 -3.59 9.88 -8.72
N ASP A 75 -4.25 10.57 -9.65
CA ASP A 75 -3.67 11.74 -10.33
C ASP A 75 -3.52 12.95 -9.38
N GLU A 76 -4.51 13.20 -8.53
CA GLU A 76 -4.44 14.23 -7.49
C GLU A 76 -3.37 13.90 -6.45
N SER A 77 -3.25 12.64 -6.07
CA SER A 77 -2.16 12.16 -5.21
C SER A 77 -0.79 12.41 -5.82
N ILE A 78 -0.61 12.09 -7.11
CA ILE A 78 0.65 12.35 -7.85
C ILE A 78 0.93 13.86 -7.88
N TYR A 79 -0.08 14.70 -8.14
CA TYR A 79 0.04 16.15 -8.16
C TYR A 79 0.58 16.69 -6.82
N HIS A 80 -0.06 16.34 -5.70
CA HIS A 80 0.35 16.80 -4.39
C HIS A 80 1.72 16.25 -3.97
N ASN A 81 2.00 14.98 -4.28
CA ASN A 81 3.34 14.42 -4.04
C ASN A 81 4.42 15.17 -4.84
N LYS A 82 4.16 15.58 -6.11
CA LYS A 82 5.15 16.32 -6.91
C LYS A 82 5.50 17.64 -6.24
N ARG A 83 4.49 18.34 -5.70
CA ARG A 83 4.69 19.59 -4.93
C ARG A 83 5.48 19.34 -3.65
N ALA A 84 5.08 18.35 -2.84
CA ALA A 84 5.79 17.97 -1.61
C ALA A 84 7.26 17.64 -1.89
N ARG A 85 7.53 16.86 -2.95
CA ARG A 85 8.88 16.50 -3.39
C ARG A 85 9.74 17.72 -3.69
N THR A 86 9.20 18.67 -4.47
CA THR A 86 9.91 19.92 -4.80
C THR A 86 10.23 20.74 -3.55
N LEU A 87 9.28 20.84 -2.62
CA LEU A 87 9.45 21.59 -1.37
C LEU A 87 10.52 20.95 -0.48
N TYR A 88 10.49 19.63 -0.28
CA TYR A 88 11.51 18.93 0.49
C TYR A 88 12.89 18.97 -0.16
N HIS A 89 12.95 18.88 -1.49
CA HIS A 89 14.21 19.05 -2.21
C HIS A 89 14.80 20.45 -2.02
N ARG A 90 13.98 21.51 -2.11
CA ARG A 90 14.42 22.90 -1.85
C ARG A 90 14.91 23.10 -0.41
N ALA A 91 14.28 22.42 0.54
CA ALA A 91 14.68 22.44 1.95
C ALA A 91 15.89 21.53 2.26
N GLY A 92 16.44 20.83 1.27
CA GLY A 92 17.56 19.89 1.48
C GLY A 92 17.18 18.62 2.26
N ASN A 93 15.89 18.34 2.48
CA ASN A 93 15.44 17.16 3.20
C ASN A 93 15.36 15.94 2.27
N LEU A 94 16.52 15.32 2.01
CA LEU A 94 16.63 14.14 1.16
C LEU A 94 15.81 12.96 1.70
N ARG A 95 15.71 12.79 3.03
CA ARG A 95 14.93 11.71 3.63
C ARG A 95 13.46 11.77 3.21
N ARG A 96 12.86 12.96 3.30
CA ARG A 96 11.48 13.18 2.87
C ARG A 96 11.31 13.08 1.36
N VAL A 97 12.31 13.47 0.56
CA VAL A 97 12.29 13.22 -0.89
C VAL A 97 12.18 11.72 -1.17
N GLY A 98 12.98 10.88 -0.50
CA GLY A 98 12.92 9.42 -0.64
C GLY A 98 11.55 8.83 -0.26
N ILE A 99 10.95 9.32 0.84
CA ILE A 99 9.59 8.91 1.25
C ILE A 99 8.55 9.31 0.18
N ILE A 100 8.65 10.51 -0.37
CA ILE A 100 7.73 10.94 -1.44
C ILE A 100 7.94 10.12 -2.71
N ASP A 101 9.18 9.74 -3.05
CA ASP A 101 9.46 8.86 -4.18
C ASP A 101 8.78 7.49 -4.01
N LEU A 102 8.83 6.91 -2.80
CA LEU A 102 8.09 5.67 -2.48
C LEU A 102 6.58 5.83 -2.69
N ASN A 103 5.99 6.88 -2.12
CA ASN A 103 4.54 7.12 -2.22
C ASN A 103 4.11 7.38 -3.67
N GLN A 104 4.89 8.15 -4.43
CA GLN A 104 4.59 8.37 -5.86
C GLN A 104 4.71 7.09 -6.66
N GLY A 105 5.75 6.29 -6.39
CA GLY A 105 5.95 5.02 -7.06
C GLY A 105 4.75 4.09 -6.86
N GLU A 106 4.18 4.07 -5.66
CA GLU A 106 2.96 3.30 -5.37
C GLU A 106 1.76 3.79 -6.18
N ASN A 107 1.56 5.10 -6.34
CA ASN A 107 0.48 5.64 -7.16
C ASN A 107 0.63 5.23 -8.64
N TYR A 108 1.84 5.33 -9.20
CA TYR A 108 2.09 4.86 -10.57
C TYR A 108 1.93 3.34 -10.70
N ARG A 109 2.36 2.56 -9.70
CA ARG A 109 2.13 1.10 -9.64
C ARG A 109 0.64 0.77 -9.67
N PHE A 110 -0.20 1.52 -8.95
CA PHE A 110 -1.64 1.31 -8.96
C PHE A 110 -2.27 1.66 -10.31
N LYS A 111 -1.73 2.65 -11.03
CA LYS A 111 -2.16 2.97 -12.40
C LYS A 111 -1.71 1.94 -13.45
N GLY A 112 -0.77 1.05 -13.11
CA GLY A 112 -0.11 0.15 -14.08
C GLY A 112 1.10 0.76 -14.78
N ASP A 113 1.50 1.99 -14.42
CA ASP A 113 2.66 2.66 -15.00
C ASP A 113 3.94 2.21 -14.27
N PHE A 114 4.35 0.96 -14.55
CA PHE A 114 5.47 0.33 -13.87
C PHE A 114 6.82 0.98 -14.20
N ILE A 115 6.95 1.66 -15.34
CA ILE A 115 8.19 2.36 -15.73
C ILE A 115 8.43 3.54 -14.79
N HIS A 116 7.42 4.41 -14.61
CA HIS A 116 7.56 5.54 -13.69
C HIS A 116 7.71 5.07 -12.24
N ALA A 117 6.96 4.04 -11.84
CA ALA A 117 7.08 3.47 -10.50
C ALA A 117 8.49 2.93 -10.22
N GLN A 118 9.08 2.18 -11.16
CA GLN A 118 10.43 1.64 -11.04
C GLN A 118 11.48 2.76 -10.91
N HIS A 119 11.41 3.80 -11.75
CA HIS A 119 12.33 4.94 -11.65
C HIS A 119 12.28 5.62 -10.27
N LEU A 120 11.08 5.77 -9.71
CA LEU A 120 10.88 6.37 -8.39
C LEU A 120 11.41 5.46 -7.27
N TYR A 121 11.15 4.15 -7.33
CA TYR A 121 11.72 3.21 -6.36
C TYR A 121 13.25 3.15 -6.41
N GLN A 122 13.85 3.18 -7.60
CA GLN A 122 15.32 3.28 -7.75
C GLN A 122 15.87 4.60 -7.21
N SER A 123 15.13 5.70 -7.33
CA SER A 123 15.48 6.98 -6.71
C SER A 123 15.44 6.87 -5.18
N ALA A 124 14.37 6.30 -4.63
CA ALA A 124 14.23 6.06 -3.20
C ALA A 124 15.31 5.12 -2.64
N GLN A 125 15.69 4.06 -3.37
CA GLN A 125 16.78 3.15 -3.00
C GLN A 125 18.10 3.92 -2.87
N ARG A 126 18.50 4.68 -3.89
CA ARG A 126 19.74 5.48 -3.87
C ARG A 126 19.77 6.49 -2.72
N ILE A 127 18.64 7.13 -2.44
CA ILE A 127 18.52 8.05 -1.29
C ILE A 127 18.65 7.28 0.02
N SER A 128 17.97 6.14 0.15
CA SER A 128 17.96 5.33 1.36
C SER A 128 19.34 4.75 1.66
N GLU A 129 20.07 4.29 0.65
CA GLU A 129 21.46 3.83 0.77
C GLU A 129 22.37 4.96 1.28
N LYS A 130 22.25 6.17 0.71
CA LYS A 130 23.03 7.33 1.15
C LYS A 130 22.74 7.74 2.59
N LEU A 131 21.51 7.52 3.06
CA LEU A 131 21.04 7.90 4.40
C LEU A 131 21.08 6.75 5.40
N GLU A 132 21.52 5.56 4.98
CA GLU A 132 21.47 4.32 5.77
C GLU A 132 20.05 4.03 6.32
N ASP A 133 19.01 4.39 5.57
CA ASP A 133 17.61 4.14 5.92
C ASP A 133 17.17 2.75 5.43
N THR A 134 17.48 1.74 6.24
CA THR A 134 17.13 0.33 5.96
C THR A 134 15.62 0.14 5.76
N GLY A 135 14.77 0.92 6.43
CA GLY A 135 13.31 0.79 6.30
C GLY A 135 12.82 1.20 4.91
N SER A 136 13.22 2.39 4.47
CA SER A 136 12.87 2.91 3.14
C SER A 136 13.49 2.06 2.02
N LEU A 137 14.72 1.57 2.22
CA LEU A 137 15.38 0.65 1.29
C LEU A 137 14.62 -0.69 1.16
N THR A 138 14.15 -1.23 2.29
CA THR A 138 13.33 -2.45 2.29
C THR A 138 12.03 -2.20 1.55
N LEU A 139 11.30 -1.12 1.86
CA LEU A 139 10.02 -0.81 1.21
C LEU A 139 10.15 -0.63 -0.30
N ALA A 140 11.22 0.03 -0.77
CA ALA A 140 11.47 0.17 -2.20
C ALA A 140 11.71 -1.20 -2.87
N THR A 141 12.46 -2.07 -2.21
CA THR A 141 12.77 -3.43 -2.70
C THR A 141 11.52 -4.31 -2.75
N VAL A 142 10.64 -4.23 -1.74
CA VAL A 142 9.38 -4.96 -1.71
C VAL A 142 8.44 -4.50 -2.82
N ASN A 143 8.34 -3.18 -3.01
CA ASN A 143 7.52 -2.61 -4.08
C ASN A 143 8.03 -2.98 -5.49
N GLU A 144 9.34 -3.08 -5.69
CA GLU A 144 9.92 -3.63 -6.92
C GLU A 144 9.49 -5.09 -7.13
N GLY A 145 9.49 -5.91 -6.06
CA GLY A 145 8.95 -7.27 -6.09
C GLY A 145 7.47 -7.32 -6.50
N LEU A 146 6.65 -6.41 -5.98
CA LEU A 146 5.23 -6.31 -6.34
C LEU A 146 5.02 -5.92 -7.81
N ILE A 147 5.86 -5.03 -8.35
CA ILE A 147 5.88 -4.69 -9.78
C ILE A 147 6.21 -5.92 -10.63
N LEU A 148 7.27 -6.66 -10.29
CA LEU A 148 7.68 -7.85 -11.01
C LEU A 148 6.60 -8.95 -10.97
N LEU A 149 5.94 -9.09 -9.81
CA LEU A 149 4.83 -10.02 -9.64
C LEU A 149 3.62 -9.66 -10.51
N ALA A 150 3.32 -8.36 -10.63
CA ALA A 150 2.25 -7.86 -11.50
C ALA A 150 2.57 -8.08 -12.99
N MET A 151 3.84 -7.96 -13.37
CA MET A 151 4.32 -8.29 -14.72
C MET A 151 4.41 -9.80 -15.01
N GLY A 152 4.22 -10.65 -14.00
CA GLY A 152 4.26 -12.11 -14.13
C GLY A 152 5.66 -12.73 -14.03
N ASP A 153 6.70 -11.95 -13.76
CA ASP A 153 8.05 -12.48 -13.50
C ASP A 153 8.16 -12.96 -12.04
N ASN A 154 7.58 -14.13 -11.77
CA ASN A 154 7.56 -14.74 -10.44
C ASN A 154 8.97 -14.97 -9.88
N ALA A 155 9.93 -15.36 -10.74
CA ALA A 155 11.29 -15.66 -10.33
C ALA A 155 12.04 -14.40 -9.88
N ALA A 156 11.90 -13.28 -10.62
CA ALA A 156 12.47 -12.01 -10.21
C ALA A 156 11.76 -11.43 -8.98
N ALA A 157 10.43 -11.53 -8.92
CA ALA A 157 9.66 -11.12 -7.74
C ALA A 157 10.10 -11.87 -6.49
N TYR A 158 10.27 -13.20 -6.57
CA TYR A 158 10.76 -14.02 -5.46
C TYR A 158 12.14 -13.55 -4.98
N ARG A 159 13.09 -13.29 -5.89
CA ARG A 159 14.41 -12.76 -5.53
C ARG A 159 14.31 -11.40 -4.83
N ALA A 160 13.44 -10.52 -5.30
CA ALA A 160 13.20 -9.22 -4.68
C ALA A 160 12.62 -9.37 -3.27
N PHE A 161 11.64 -10.25 -3.06
CA PHE A 161 11.08 -10.53 -1.74
C PHE A 161 12.09 -11.16 -0.78
N GLN A 162 12.95 -12.08 -1.26
CA GLN A 162 14.04 -12.64 -0.46
C GLN A 162 15.05 -11.57 -0.04
N LYS A 163 15.40 -10.64 -0.95
CA LYS A 163 16.21 -9.46 -0.61
C LYS A 163 15.51 -8.59 0.43
N GLY A 164 14.20 -8.38 0.29
CA GLY A 164 13.37 -7.66 1.26
C GLY A 164 13.39 -8.30 2.65
N LEU A 165 13.28 -9.63 2.75
CA LEU A 165 13.40 -10.37 4.02
C LEU A 165 14.78 -10.17 4.65
N ALA A 166 15.85 -10.28 3.86
CA ALA A 166 17.22 -10.10 4.35
C ALA A 166 17.48 -8.67 4.86
N LEU A 167 16.88 -7.66 4.23
CA LEU A 167 16.96 -6.26 4.69
C LEU A 167 16.11 -6.05 5.95
N ALA A 168 14.89 -6.59 5.99
CA ALA A 168 14.02 -6.47 7.15
C ALA A 168 14.59 -7.15 8.40
N ALA A 169 15.36 -8.23 8.24
CA ALA A 169 16.08 -8.88 9.33
C ALA A 169 17.15 -7.96 9.97
N GLN A 170 17.64 -6.96 9.23
CA GLN A 170 18.59 -5.96 9.70
C GLN A 170 17.89 -4.67 10.18
N TYR A 171 16.57 -4.59 10.07
CA TYR A 171 15.80 -3.41 10.46
C TYR A 171 15.64 -3.36 11.99
N PRO A 172 15.98 -2.24 12.65
CA PRO A 172 15.85 -2.10 14.11
C PRO A 172 14.39 -2.19 14.53
N GLN A 173 14.12 -2.79 15.70
CA GLN A 173 12.77 -3.03 16.25
C GLN A 173 12.66 -2.56 17.70
N ASP A 174 13.44 -1.53 18.05
CA ASP A 174 13.63 -1.04 19.43
C ASP A 174 12.43 -0.26 19.96
N ASN A 175 11.57 0.24 19.07
CA ASN A 175 10.38 1.01 19.44
C ASN A 175 9.15 0.61 18.61
N GLU A 176 7.99 1.06 19.08
CA GLU A 176 6.70 0.70 18.48
C GLU A 176 6.57 1.16 17.01
N ILE A 177 7.10 2.33 16.65
CA ILE A 177 7.06 2.84 15.26
C ILE A 177 7.85 1.92 14.33
N GLN A 178 9.03 1.49 14.79
CA GLN A 178 9.86 0.54 14.08
C GLN A 178 9.16 -0.82 13.95
N GLN A 179 8.59 -1.35 15.04
CA GLN A 179 7.87 -2.62 14.99
C GLN A 179 6.66 -2.56 14.06
N GLN A 180 5.91 -1.45 14.04
CA GLN A 180 4.83 -1.23 13.09
C GLN A 180 5.35 -1.25 11.64
N THR A 181 6.45 -0.55 11.37
CA THR A 181 7.07 -0.52 10.04
C THR A 181 7.50 -1.92 9.61
N TYR A 182 8.17 -2.67 10.50
CA TYR A 182 8.56 -4.06 10.26
C TYR A 182 7.35 -4.95 9.94
N ARG A 183 6.26 -4.85 10.70
CA ARG A 183 5.03 -5.63 10.48
C ARG A 183 4.39 -5.32 9.12
N ARG A 184 4.41 -4.04 8.69
CA ARG A 184 3.95 -3.63 7.36
C ARG A 184 4.78 -4.25 6.24
N LEU A 185 6.11 -4.14 6.34
CA LEU A 185 7.03 -4.73 5.37
C LEU A 185 6.86 -6.25 5.26
N MET A 186 6.73 -6.94 6.40
CA MET A 186 6.49 -8.37 6.44
C MET A 186 5.15 -8.77 5.83
N SER A 187 4.07 -8.03 6.09
CA SER A 187 2.75 -8.35 5.52
C SER A 187 2.78 -8.33 3.99
N GLU A 188 3.38 -7.30 3.38
CA GLU A 188 3.48 -7.20 1.91
C GLU A 188 4.37 -8.28 1.30
N ILE A 189 5.53 -8.56 1.91
CA ILE A 189 6.41 -9.63 1.46
C ILE A 189 5.68 -10.97 1.50
N ARG A 190 5.01 -11.28 2.60
CA ARG A 190 4.30 -12.55 2.78
C ARG A 190 3.13 -12.69 1.81
N HIS A 191 2.39 -11.61 1.56
CA HIS A 191 1.37 -11.60 0.51
C HIS A 191 1.96 -11.93 -0.86
N GLY A 192 3.06 -11.26 -1.24
CA GLY A 192 3.74 -11.52 -2.51
C GLY A 192 4.24 -12.96 -2.65
N LEU A 193 4.85 -13.51 -1.60
CA LEU A 193 5.31 -14.90 -1.56
C LEU A 193 4.14 -15.90 -1.62
N ALA A 194 3.05 -15.65 -0.91
CA ALA A 194 1.86 -16.50 -0.97
C ALA A 194 1.30 -16.58 -2.40
N VAL A 195 1.22 -15.45 -3.10
CA VAL A 195 0.79 -15.41 -4.51
C VAL A 195 1.75 -16.19 -5.42
N ILE A 196 3.06 -16.07 -5.22
CA ILE A 196 4.06 -16.85 -5.98
C ILE A 196 3.86 -18.35 -5.74
N TYR A 197 3.77 -18.77 -4.48
CA TYR A 197 3.58 -20.17 -4.13
C TYR A 197 2.27 -20.74 -4.68
N LEU A 198 1.17 -19.97 -4.70
CA LEU A 198 -0.07 -20.37 -5.37
C LEU A 198 0.13 -20.60 -6.87
N ARG A 199 0.85 -19.68 -7.56
CA ARG A 199 1.15 -19.82 -9.00
C ARG A 199 2.03 -21.04 -9.30
N GLU A 200 2.87 -21.44 -8.35
CA GLU A 200 3.73 -22.62 -8.43
C GLU A 200 3.06 -23.91 -7.92
N ASN A 201 1.77 -23.85 -7.56
CA ASN A 201 1.01 -24.96 -6.97
C ASN A 201 1.61 -25.48 -5.64
N ASN A 202 2.43 -24.67 -4.97
CA ASN A 202 2.93 -24.91 -3.62
C ASN A 202 1.93 -24.37 -2.59
N VAL A 203 0.78 -25.04 -2.47
CA VAL A 203 -0.32 -24.56 -1.63
C VAL A 203 0.04 -24.56 -0.14
N ALA A 204 0.87 -25.51 0.31
CA ALA A 204 1.35 -25.56 1.69
C ALA A 204 2.22 -24.34 2.04
N GLY A 205 3.16 -23.96 1.17
CA GLY A 205 3.96 -22.75 1.35
C GLY A 205 3.10 -21.48 1.32
N ALA A 206 2.11 -21.43 0.43
CA ALA A 206 1.19 -20.29 0.39
C ALA A 206 0.40 -20.13 1.70
N TRP A 207 -0.05 -21.24 2.30
CA TRP A 207 -0.74 -21.26 3.58
C TRP A 207 0.16 -20.79 4.73
N GLU A 208 1.41 -21.24 4.77
CA GLU A 208 2.37 -20.79 5.79
C GLU A 208 2.59 -19.27 5.74
N GLU A 209 2.74 -18.71 4.53
CA GLU A 209 2.93 -17.27 4.37
C GLU A 209 1.68 -16.47 4.71
N ALA A 210 0.50 -16.93 4.26
CA ALA A 210 -0.77 -16.26 4.53
C ALA A 210 -1.12 -16.25 6.03
N THR A 211 -0.94 -17.38 6.72
CA THR A 211 -1.21 -17.46 8.18
C THR A 211 -0.18 -16.67 8.98
N SER A 212 1.07 -16.61 8.52
CA SER A 212 2.09 -15.75 9.13
C SER A 212 1.75 -14.26 8.97
N ALA A 213 1.21 -13.84 7.82
CA ALA A 213 0.71 -12.47 7.62
C ALA A 213 -0.47 -12.15 8.54
N LEU A 214 -1.41 -13.09 8.71
CA LEU A 214 -2.57 -12.92 9.59
C LEU A 214 -2.17 -12.78 11.07
N LYS A 215 -1.27 -13.64 11.56
CA LYS A 215 -0.73 -13.54 12.93
C LYS A 215 -0.05 -12.19 13.20
N LEU A 216 0.58 -11.58 12.19
CA LEU A 216 1.17 -10.25 12.31
C LEU A 216 0.09 -9.16 12.38
N ALA A 217 -0.96 -9.26 11.58
CA ALA A 217 -2.07 -8.31 11.57
C ALA A 217 -2.85 -8.30 12.90
N GLU A 218 -3.18 -9.49 13.43
CA GLU A 218 -3.93 -9.66 14.69
C GLU A 218 -3.25 -9.01 15.90
N ARG A 219 -1.91 -8.92 15.89
CA ARG A 219 -1.13 -8.29 16.97
C ARG A 219 -1.21 -6.76 16.98
N THR A 220 -1.73 -6.14 15.92
CA THR A 220 -1.64 -4.68 15.72
C THR A 220 -2.99 -3.98 15.70
N GLY A 221 -4.04 -4.66 15.24
CA GLY A 221 -5.31 -3.99 14.90
C GLY A 221 -5.18 -2.99 13.73
N ASP A 222 -4.07 -3.00 12.98
CA ASP A 222 -3.90 -2.16 11.79
C ASP A 222 -4.82 -2.68 10.67
N ALA A 223 -5.83 -1.89 10.33
CA ALA A 223 -6.84 -2.28 9.35
C ALA A 223 -6.26 -2.54 7.94
N ILE A 224 -5.15 -1.89 7.56
CA ILE A 224 -4.48 -2.21 6.29
C ILE A 224 -3.86 -3.60 6.34
N LEU A 225 -3.14 -3.91 7.42
CA LEU A 225 -2.52 -5.22 7.57
C LEU A 225 -3.55 -6.34 7.66
N SER A 226 -4.64 -6.10 8.40
CA SER A 226 -5.77 -7.02 8.47
C SER A 226 -6.39 -7.23 7.09
N GLY A 227 -6.63 -6.16 6.32
CA GLY A 227 -7.16 -6.22 4.97
C GLY A 227 -6.31 -7.09 4.03
N TYR A 228 -4.99 -6.88 4.03
CA TYR A 228 -4.05 -7.67 3.23
C TYR A 228 -3.99 -9.13 3.68
N ALA A 229 -3.88 -9.39 4.97
CA ALA A 229 -3.80 -10.74 5.50
C ALA A 229 -5.07 -11.54 5.21
N TYR A 230 -6.25 -10.98 5.48
CA TYR A 230 -7.52 -11.64 5.22
C TYR A 230 -7.72 -11.91 3.72
N ARG A 231 -7.40 -10.96 2.84
CA ARG A 231 -7.49 -11.21 1.39
C ARG A 231 -6.58 -12.36 0.97
N THR A 232 -5.34 -12.40 1.48
CA THR A 232 -4.37 -13.46 1.17
C THR A 232 -4.88 -14.82 1.64
N ILE A 233 -5.43 -14.91 2.86
CA ILE A 233 -6.03 -16.17 3.35
C ILE A 233 -7.20 -16.60 2.47
N GLY A 234 -8.09 -15.68 2.06
CA GLY A 234 -9.19 -15.99 1.14
C GLY A 234 -8.70 -16.51 -0.22
N GLU A 235 -7.63 -15.95 -0.77
CA GLU A 235 -7.00 -16.45 -2.01
C GLU A 235 -6.41 -17.85 -1.82
N VAL A 236 -5.71 -18.11 -0.70
CA VAL A 236 -5.12 -19.42 -0.43
C VAL A 236 -6.18 -20.49 -0.13
N LEU A 237 -7.19 -20.17 0.66
CA LEU A 237 -8.34 -21.05 0.92
C LEU A 237 -9.21 -21.27 -0.31
N THR A 238 -9.06 -20.49 -1.37
CA THR A 238 -9.71 -20.83 -2.65
C THR A 238 -9.01 -22.00 -3.33
N ALA A 239 -7.69 -22.12 -3.17
CA ALA A 239 -6.88 -23.21 -3.71
C ALA A 239 -6.87 -24.46 -2.80
N LEU A 240 -7.29 -24.30 -1.54
CA LEU A 240 -7.46 -25.39 -0.57
C LEU A 240 -8.94 -25.70 -0.39
N ASP A 241 -9.30 -26.98 -0.30
CA ASP A 241 -10.69 -27.33 0.07
C ASP A 241 -10.96 -27.13 1.58
N GLN A 242 -9.93 -27.24 2.41
CA GLN A 242 -9.99 -27.10 3.88
C GLN A 242 -8.67 -26.51 4.41
N PRO A 243 -8.71 -25.73 5.51
CA PRO A 243 -7.50 -25.30 6.20
C PRO A 243 -6.74 -26.53 6.73
N PRO A 244 -5.41 -26.63 6.50
CA PRO A 244 -4.60 -27.76 6.97
C PRO A 244 -4.58 -27.89 8.49
N GLU A 245 -4.56 -26.77 9.21
CA GLU A 245 -4.39 -26.70 10.66
C GLU A 245 -5.02 -25.43 11.23
N GLY A 246 -5.49 -25.49 12.48
CA GLY A 246 -5.98 -24.33 13.24
C GLY A 246 -7.50 -24.12 13.19
N ASP A 247 -7.99 -23.16 13.98
CA ASP A 247 -9.41 -22.78 14.07
C ASP A 247 -9.74 -21.71 13.01
N TYR A 248 -9.48 -22.03 11.75
CA TYR A 248 -9.79 -21.16 10.61
C TYR A 248 -11.11 -21.58 9.97
N SER A 249 -11.90 -20.60 9.51
CA SER A 249 -13.07 -20.90 8.68
C SER A 249 -12.59 -21.58 7.38
N ALA A 250 -13.33 -22.57 6.92
CA ALA A 250 -13.09 -23.19 5.62
C ALA A 250 -13.69 -22.39 4.45
N ASP A 251 -14.52 -21.37 4.72
CA ASP A 251 -15.13 -20.55 3.66
C ASP A 251 -14.26 -19.33 3.34
N PRO A 252 -13.69 -19.24 2.12
CA PRO A 252 -12.94 -18.05 1.68
C PRO A 252 -13.73 -16.75 1.80
N ASP A 253 -15.07 -16.80 1.67
CA ASP A 253 -15.92 -15.61 1.69
C ASP A 253 -15.97 -14.92 3.07
N ASP A 254 -15.66 -15.63 4.16
CA ASP A 254 -15.52 -15.02 5.48
C ASP A 254 -14.31 -14.09 5.54
N TYR A 255 -13.21 -14.52 4.94
CA TYR A 255 -11.97 -13.76 4.85
C TYR A 255 -12.07 -12.60 3.87
N PHE A 256 -12.69 -12.80 2.69
CA PHE A 256 -12.94 -11.68 1.79
C PHE A 256 -13.86 -10.62 2.42
N ARG A 257 -14.84 -11.02 3.23
CA ARG A 257 -15.69 -10.08 3.98
C ARG A 257 -14.89 -9.28 5.00
N ALA A 258 -14.09 -9.96 5.82
CA ALA A 258 -13.21 -9.31 6.80
C ALA A 258 -12.19 -8.36 6.15
N ALA A 259 -11.64 -8.74 4.98
CA ALA A 259 -10.77 -7.88 4.20
C ALA A 259 -11.49 -6.61 3.72
N LEU A 260 -12.68 -6.76 3.14
CA LEU A 260 -13.48 -5.63 2.67
C LEU A 260 -13.88 -4.70 3.80
N ASP A 261 -14.25 -5.23 4.97
CA ASP A 261 -14.63 -4.40 6.12
C ASP A 261 -13.43 -3.62 6.67
N SER A 262 -12.24 -4.23 6.65
CA SER A 262 -11.00 -3.56 7.02
C SER A 262 -10.61 -2.43 6.04
N PHE A 263 -10.79 -2.62 4.73
CA PHE A 263 -10.50 -1.55 3.76
C PHE A 263 -11.59 -0.47 3.70
N ARG A 264 -12.85 -0.83 3.96
CA ARG A 264 -13.96 0.13 4.03
C ARG A 264 -13.84 1.10 5.19
N SER A 265 -13.33 0.65 6.34
CA SER A 265 -13.11 1.56 7.48
C SER A 265 -12.09 2.65 7.17
N LEU A 266 -11.22 2.43 6.17
CA LEU A 266 -10.21 3.37 5.71
C LEU A 266 -10.55 4.05 4.38
N ASP A 267 -11.75 3.79 3.83
CA ASP A 267 -12.15 4.26 2.51
C ASP A 267 -11.13 3.92 1.39
N ALA A 268 -10.43 2.78 1.50
CA ALA A 268 -9.35 2.38 0.59
C ALA A 268 -9.90 1.78 -0.72
N GLU A 269 -10.43 2.63 -1.61
CA GLU A 269 -11.19 2.24 -2.81
C GLU A 269 -10.45 1.25 -3.74
N ALA A 270 -9.16 1.46 -3.96
CA ALA A 270 -8.35 0.59 -4.81
C ALA A 270 -8.18 -0.82 -4.21
N GLU A 271 -8.00 -0.92 -2.89
CA GLU A 271 -7.88 -2.21 -2.22
C GLU A 271 -9.23 -2.91 -2.05
N ILE A 272 -10.33 -2.16 -1.92
CA ILE A 272 -11.69 -2.70 -2.03
C ILE A 272 -11.88 -3.33 -3.41
N ALA A 273 -11.52 -2.64 -4.50
CA ALA A 273 -11.65 -3.16 -5.86
C ALA A 273 -10.81 -4.42 -6.08
N ARG A 274 -9.55 -4.44 -5.61
CA ARG A 274 -8.67 -5.62 -5.68
C ARG A 274 -9.17 -6.80 -4.84
N THR A 275 -9.75 -6.53 -3.68
CA THR A 275 -10.36 -7.58 -2.85
C THR A 275 -11.62 -8.14 -3.50
N MET A 276 -12.44 -7.28 -4.09
CA MET A 276 -13.60 -7.72 -4.87
C MET A 276 -13.20 -8.52 -6.11
N TYR A 277 -12.10 -8.16 -6.76
CA TYR A 277 -11.51 -8.91 -7.87
C TYR A 277 -11.08 -10.31 -7.43
N ALA A 278 -10.27 -10.41 -6.36
CA ALA A 278 -9.82 -11.68 -5.81
C ALA A 278 -11.00 -12.59 -5.39
N GLN A 279 -12.01 -12.01 -4.73
CA GLN A 279 -13.23 -12.74 -4.40
C GLN A 279 -13.98 -13.23 -5.66
N ALA A 280 -14.03 -12.44 -6.73
CA ALA A 280 -14.69 -12.85 -7.96
C ALA A 280 -13.95 -14.03 -8.64
N LEU A 281 -12.62 -14.02 -8.63
CA LEU A 281 -11.82 -15.17 -9.06
C LEU A 281 -12.07 -16.40 -8.20
N SER A 282 -12.17 -16.21 -6.88
CA SER A 282 -12.52 -17.29 -5.94
C SER A 282 -13.89 -17.91 -6.24
N LEU A 283 -14.89 -17.08 -6.51
CA LEU A 283 -16.22 -17.54 -6.89
C LEU A 283 -16.19 -18.33 -8.21
N ALA A 284 -15.39 -17.90 -9.19
CA ALA A 284 -15.23 -18.61 -10.45
C ALA A 284 -14.59 -20.00 -10.25
N ALA A 285 -13.49 -20.06 -9.49
CA ALA A 285 -12.80 -21.32 -9.15
C ALA A 285 -13.73 -22.31 -8.42
N ARG A 286 -14.59 -21.81 -7.53
CA ARG A 286 -15.60 -22.60 -6.79
C ARG A 286 -16.89 -22.86 -7.60
N GLY A 287 -16.87 -22.67 -8.92
CA GLY A 287 -17.98 -23.01 -9.82
C GLY A 287 -19.14 -22.01 -9.86
N ARG A 288 -19.08 -20.89 -9.12
CA ARG A 288 -20.14 -19.86 -9.06
C ARG A 288 -20.01 -18.83 -10.20
N ARG A 289 -19.87 -19.32 -11.44
CA ARG A 289 -19.49 -18.55 -12.64
C ARG A 289 -20.38 -17.32 -12.91
N ASN A 290 -21.70 -17.45 -12.85
CA ASN A 290 -22.62 -16.31 -13.08
C ASN A 290 -22.48 -15.18 -12.04
N THR A 291 -22.17 -15.53 -10.79
CA THR A 291 -21.95 -14.53 -9.73
C THR A 291 -20.59 -13.88 -9.89
N ALA A 292 -19.57 -14.69 -10.23
CA ALA A 292 -18.24 -14.20 -10.55
C ALA A 292 -18.24 -13.23 -11.73
N ALA A 293 -18.88 -13.57 -12.86
CA ALA A 293 -18.96 -12.72 -14.06
C ALA A 293 -19.60 -11.35 -13.77
N ARG A 294 -20.72 -11.32 -13.04
CA ARG A 294 -21.36 -10.05 -12.62
C ARG A 294 -20.47 -9.22 -11.70
N LYS A 295 -19.74 -9.89 -10.78
CA LYS A 295 -18.82 -9.21 -9.86
C LYS A 295 -17.59 -8.66 -10.61
N LEU A 296 -17.04 -9.41 -11.58
CA LEU A 296 -15.93 -8.96 -12.44
C LEU A 296 -16.33 -7.75 -13.28
N GLN A 297 -17.55 -7.71 -13.81
CA GLN A 297 -18.07 -6.53 -14.50
C GLN A 297 -18.07 -5.29 -13.60
N HIS A 298 -18.56 -5.43 -12.37
CA HIS A 298 -18.60 -4.31 -11.43
C HIS A 298 -17.17 -3.86 -11.04
N VAL A 299 -16.28 -4.80 -10.78
CA VAL A 299 -14.86 -4.54 -10.47
C VAL A 299 -14.15 -3.82 -11.61
N MET A 300 -14.40 -4.21 -12.86
CA MET A 300 -13.84 -3.54 -14.04
C MET A 300 -14.23 -2.05 -14.07
N ILE A 301 -15.52 -1.73 -13.87
CA ILE A 301 -16.01 -0.35 -13.80
C ILE A 301 -15.35 0.42 -12.65
N MET A 302 -15.13 -0.23 -11.50
CA MET A 302 -14.42 0.39 -10.38
C MET A 302 -12.98 0.71 -10.76
N PHE A 303 -12.23 -0.23 -11.36
CA PHE A 303 -10.86 0.01 -11.79
C PHE A 303 -10.74 1.11 -12.85
N GLU A 304 -11.65 1.16 -13.82
CA GLU A 304 -11.71 2.23 -14.82
C GLU A 304 -11.91 3.60 -14.18
N ARG A 305 -12.85 3.72 -13.24
CA ARG A 305 -13.09 4.96 -12.49
C ARG A 305 -11.87 5.41 -11.68
N LEU A 306 -11.08 4.45 -11.18
CA LEU A 306 -9.86 4.70 -10.42
C LEU A 306 -8.63 4.95 -11.30
N GLY A 307 -8.75 4.84 -12.63
CA GLY A 307 -7.62 4.96 -13.55
C GLY A 307 -6.60 3.82 -13.44
N MET A 308 -7.03 2.65 -12.95
CA MET A 308 -6.22 1.44 -12.77
C MET A 308 -6.37 0.55 -14.00
N VAL A 309 -5.82 1.00 -15.14
CA VAL A 309 -6.10 0.45 -16.48
C VAL A 309 -5.71 -1.03 -16.60
N ASP A 310 -4.54 -1.41 -16.07
CA ASP A 310 -4.09 -2.81 -16.12
C ASP A 310 -4.98 -3.74 -15.31
N ASP A 311 -5.42 -3.31 -14.12
CA ASP A 311 -6.34 -4.07 -13.28
C ASP A 311 -7.74 -4.17 -13.94
N ALA A 312 -8.21 -3.11 -14.62
CA ALA A 312 -9.44 -3.14 -15.42
C ALA A 312 -9.34 -4.16 -16.57
N ASN A 313 -8.22 -4.18 -17.30
CA ASN A 313 -7.97 -5.14 -18.38
C ASN A 313 -7.94 -6.57 -17.88
N ARG A 314 -7.32 -6.82 -16.71
CA ARG A 314 -7.33 -8.13 -16.06
C ARG A 314 -8.74 -8.56 -15.64
N ALA A 315 -9.54 -7.65 -15.08
CA ALA A 315 -10.93 -7.91 -14.74
C ALA A 315 -11.77 -8.24 -15.98
N ALA A 316 -11.59 -7.50 -17.07
CA ALA A 316 -12.26 -7.76 -18.35
C ALA A 316 -11.89 -9.13 -18.94
N GLN A 317 -10.59 -9.49 -18.91
CA GLN A 317 -10.13 -10.79 -19.37
C GLN A 317 -10.72 -11.93 -18.53
N ALA A 318 -10.62 -11.83 -17.20
CA ALA A 318 -11.20 -12.82 -16.30
C ALA A 318 -12.72 -12.95 -16.50
N GLN A 319 -13.43 -11.85 -16.77
CA GLN A 319 -14.87 -11.90 -17.04
C GLN A 319 -15.17 -12.73 -18.29
N ARG A 320 -14.39 -12.55 -19.37
CA ARG A 320 -14.52 -13.34 -20.60
C ARG A 320 -14.25 -14.81 -20.38
N ASP A 321 -13.26 -15.16 -19.56
CA ASP A 321 -12.89 -16.56 -19.29
C ASP A 321 -13.94 -17.30 -18.46
N VAL A 322 -14.70 -16.56 -17.65
CA VAL A 322 -15.71 -17.11 -16.72
C VAL A 322 -17.11 -17.19 -17.34
N THR A 323 -17.44 -16.29 -18.27
CA THR A 323 -18.72 -16.23 -18.99
C THR A 323 -18.84 -17.37 -20.00
#